data_AF-A0A6N7YAT8-F1
#
_entry.id   AF-A0A6N7YAT8-F1
#
_cell.length_a   1.000
_cell.length_b   1.000
_cell.length_c   1.000
_cell.angle_alpha   90.00
_cell.angle_beta   90.00
_cell.angle_gamma   90.00
#
_symmetry.space_group_name_H-M   'P 1'
#
loop_
_entity.id
_entity.type
_entity.pdbx_description
1 polymer ?
#
loop_
_entity_poly.entity_id
_entity_poly.type
_entity_poly.pdbx_seq_one_letter_code
_entity_poly.pdbx_strand_id
1 'polypeptide(L)'
;MGEILEDIKKSAWNFITLIISIFLFFTLKSTADSFVSQYGAKVKVKNLFVDGYLSGTLSILGLIFITLVLLCATIFFSYLILKGDFSLTAIFQILISIGFIIATLSLSSVPFIGTLIMLIIITIFIYFIINER
;
A
#
# COMPACT_ATOMS: atom_id res chain seq x y z
N MET A 1 14.37 -7.67 32.77
CA MET A 1 14.18 -6.28 32.28
C MET A 1 15.33 -5.83 31.36
N GLY A 2 16.58 -6.29 31.57
CA GLY A 2 17.71 -6.01 30.68
C GLY A 2 17.59 -6.61 29.27
N GLU A 3 17.25 -7.91 29.17
CA GLU A 3 17.15 -8.61 27.86
C GLU A 3 16.07 -8.01 26.94
N ILE A 4 14.89 -7.67 27.48
CA ILE A 4 13.81 -7.02 26.72
C ILE A 4 14.25 -5.63 26.23
N LEU A 5 14.98 -4.89 27.06
CA LEU A 5 15.46 -3.55 26.70
C LEU A 5 16.54 -3.60 25.61
N GLU A 6 17.42 -4.61 25.64
CA GLU A 6 18.39 -4.85 24.57
C GLU A 6 17.73 -5.29 23.27
N ASP A 7 16.70 -6.13 23.35
CA ASP A 7 15.93 -6.60 22.20
C ASP A 7 15.21 -5.45 21.48
N ILE A 8 14.62 -4.53 22.26
CA ILE A 8 13.99 -3.30 21.76
C ILE A 8 15.03 -2.38 21.14
N LYS A 9 16.20 -2.19 21.75
CA LYS A 9 17.27 -1.34 21.20
C LYS A 9 17.79 -1.85 19.87
N LYS A 10 17.96 -3.18 19.71
CA LYS A 10 18.33 -3.80 18.43
C LYS A 10 17.28 -3.57 17.35
N SER A 11 16.01 -3.67 17.71
CA SER A 11 14.87 -3.57 16.77
C SER A 11 14.31 -2.15 16.62
N ALA A 12 14.90 -1.14 17.29
CA ALA A 12 14.39 0.23 17.35
C ALA A 12 14.27 0.89 15.98
N TRP A 13 15.26 0.69 15.10
CA TRP A 13 15.24 1.23 13.74
C TRP A 13 14.07 0.68 12.92
N ASN A 14 13.70 -0.56 13.15
CA ASN A 14 12.60 -1.22 12.46
C ASN A 14 11.23 -0.80 13.00
N PHE A 15 11.16 -0.29 14.24
CA PHE A 15 9.95 0.37 14.73
C PHE A 15 9.65 1.66 13.99
N ILE A 16 10.69 2.41 13.58
CA ILE A 16 10.49 3.67 12.86
C ILE A 16 9.80 3.39 11.51
N THR A 17 10.30 2.42 10.75
CA THR A 17 9.69 2.03 9.47
C THR A 17 8.28 1.50 9.64
N LEU A 18 8.02 0.72 10.70
CA LEU A 18 6.69 0.22 11.04
C LEU A 18 5.72 1.37 11.37
N ILE A 19 6.12 2.32 12.23
CA ILE A 19 5.29 3.47 12.62
C ILE A 19 4.96 4.33 11.40
N ILE A 20 5.94 4.62 10.54
CA ILE A 20 5.72 5.37 9.31
C ILE A 20 4.74 4.62 8.40
N SER A 21 4.89 3.30 8.26
CA SER A 21 3.98 2.48 7.45
C SER A 21 2.54 2.51 7.99
N ILE A 22 2.37 2.47 9.31
CA ILE A 22 1.06 2.56 9.97
C ILE A 22 0.42 3.93 9.69
N PHE A 23 1.20 5.01 9.82
CA PHE A 23 0.70 6.36 9.52
C PHE A 23 0.27 6.48 8.06
N LEU A 24 1.10 6.00 7.12
CA LEU A 24 0.77 5.97 5.70
C LEU A 24 -0.48 5.15 5.40
N PHE A 25 -0.69 4.03 6.09
CA PHE A 25 -1.92 3.25 5.96
C PHE A 25 -3.16 4.05 6.38
N PHE A 26 -3.10 4.78 7.50
CA PHE A 26 -4.23 5.62 7.92
C PHE A 26 -4.51 6.77 6.94
N THR A 27 -3.45 7.40 6.41
CA THR A 27 -3.59 8.39 5.33
C THR A 27 -4.24 7.76 4.11
N LEU A 28 -3.73 6.61 3.65
CA LEU A 28 -4.28 5.85 2.54
C LEU A 28 -5.76 5.55 2.74
N LYS A 29 -6.14 5.02 3.91
CA LYS A 29 -7.52 4.71 4.25
C LYS A 29 -8.39 5.97 4.16
N SER A 30 -7.97 7.07 4.76
CA SER A 30 -8.71 8.33 4.73
C SER A 30 -8.87 8.87 3.30
N THR A 31 -7.81 8.85 2.49
CA THR A 31 -7.87 9.27 1.08
C THR A 31 -8.76 8.35 0.25
N ALA A 32 -8.69 7.03 0.47
CA ALA A 32 -9.54 6.05 -0.20
C ALA A 32 -11.02 6.22 0.17
N ASP A 33 -11.33 6.39 1.45
CA ASP A 33 -12.70 6.64 1.93
C ASP A 33 -13.26 7.93 1.33
N SER A 34 -12.47 9.01 1.30
CA SER A 34 -12.83 10.28 0.65
C SER A 34 -13.11 10.09 -0.84
N PHE A 35 -12.22 9.39 -1.55
CA PHE A 35 -12.40 9.08 -2.97
C PHE A 35 -13.67 8.25 -3.23
N VAL A 36 -13.92 7.22 -2.43
CA VAL A 36 -15.10 6.36 -2.55
C VAL A 36 -16.39 7.14 -2.27
N SER A 37 -16.37 8.07 -1.31
CA SER A 37 -17.52 8.94 -1.04
C SER A 37 -17.84 9.90 -2.20
N GLN A 38 -16.82 10.38 -2.91
CA GLN A 38 -16.99 11.30 -4.05
C GLN A 38 -17.40 10.57 -5.35
N TYR A 39 -16.72 9.46 -5.67
CA TYR A 39 -16.82 8.83 -6.98
C TYR A 39 -17.54 7.47 -6.98
N GLY A 40 -17.80 6.92 -5.78
CA GLY A 40 -18.42 5.62 -5.55
C GLY A 40 -17.41 4.48 -5.45
N ALA A 41 -17.83 3.37 -4.82
CA ALA A 41 -16.97 2.21 -4.54
C ALA A 41 -16.66 1.35 -5.79
N LYS A 42 -17.41 1.53 -6.88
CA LYS A 42 -17.23 0.77 -8.13
C LYS A 42 -16.60 1.65 -9.18
N VAL A 43 -15.72 1.04 -9.98
CA VAL A 43 -15.16 1.66 -11.18
C VAL A 43 -16.28 1.98 -12.17
N LYS A 44 -16.31 3.20 -12.67
CA LYS A 44 -17.26 3.65 -13.70
C LYS A 44 -16.51 4.38 -14.80
N VAL A 45 -16.69 3.96 -16.05
CA VAL A 45 -16.04 4.57 -17.23
C VAL A 45 -16.32 6.07 -17.30
N LYS A 46 -17.56 6.49 -16.98
CA LYS A 46 -17.94 7.91 -16.96
C LYS A 46 -17.10 8.77 -16.00
N ASN A 47 -16.53 8.18 -14.95
CA ASN A 47 -15.73 8.90 -13.98
C ASN A 47 -14.31 9.20 -14.51
N LEU A 48 -13.85 8.52 -15.57
CA LEU A 48 -12.53 8.80 -16.18
C LEU A 48 -12.42 10.24 -16.74
N PHE A 49 -13.56 10.83 -17.10
CA PHE A 49 -13.63 12.20 -17.61
C PHE A 49 -13.96 13.24 -16.53
N VAL A 50 -14.10 12.81 -15.28
CA VAL A 50 -14.36 13.72 -14.16
C VAL A 50 -13.03 14.24 -13.62
N ASP A 51 -12.91 15.56 -13.53
CA ASP A 51 -11.72 16.21 -13.00
C ASP A 51 -11.37 15.68 -11.62
N GLY A 52 -10.09 15.34 -11.42
CA GLY A 52 -9.58 14.80 -10.17
C GLY A 52 -9.72 13.28 -9.99
N TYR A 53 -10.54 12.58 -10.76
CA TYR A 53 -10.70 11.11 -10.62
C TYR A 53 -9.40 10.36 -10.93
N LEU A 54 -8.76 10.67 -12.06
CA LEU A 54 -7.51 10.02 -12.48
C LEU A 54 -6.36 10.32 -11.52
N SER A 55 -6.21 11.61 -11.17
CA SER A 55 -5.16 12.08 -10.26
C SER A 55 -5.34 11.49 -8.85
N GLY A 56 -6.57 11.43 -8.34
CA GLY A 56 -6.89 10.79 -7.07
C GLY A 56 -6.60 9.29 -7.08
N THR A 57 -6.97 8.59 -8.16
CA THR A 57 -6.66 7.17 -8.34
C THR A 57 -5.15 6.91 -8.32
N LEU A 58 -4.36 7.69 -9.07
CA LEU A 58 -2.91 7.58 -9.11
C LEU A 58 -2.26 7.90 -7.75
N SER A 59 -2.77 8.91 -7.04
CA SER A 59 -2.29 9.26 -5.70
C SER A 59 -2.49 8.12 -4.70
N ILE A 60 -3.67 7.48 -4.75
CA ILE A 60 -4.00 6.33 -3.89
C ILE A 60 -3.16 5.11 -4.25
N LEU A 61 -2.95 4.83 -5.55
CA LEU A 61 -2.06 3.76 -6.01
C LEU A 61 -0.61 4.01 -5.58
N GLY A 62 -0.13 5.25 -5.65
CA GLY A 62 1.19 5.65 -5.15
C GLY A 62 1.33 5.42 -3.64
N LEU A 63 0.31 5.80 -2.85
CA LEU A 63 0.28 5.54 -1.42
C LEU A 63 0.26 4.03 -1.10
N ILE A 64 -0.51 3.24 -1.83
CA ILE A 64 -0.50 1.77 -1.72
C ILE A 64 0.91 1.24 -1.97
N PHE A 65 1.54 1.66 -3.08
CA PHE A 65 2.87 1.20 -3.46
C PHE A 65 3.92 1.52 -2.38
N ILE A 66 3.99 2.78 -1.93
CA ILE A 66 4.94 3.21 -0.90
C ILE A 66 4.70 2.46 0.43
N THR A 67 3.43 2.30 0.83
CA THR A 67 3.06 1.57 2.05
C THR A 67 3.51 0.12 1.97
N LEU A 68 3.26 -0.57 0.84
CA LEU A 68 3.70 -1.94 0.64
C LEU A 68 5.22 -2.08 0.65
N VAL A 69 5.95 -1.18 -0.01
CA VAL A 69 7.42 -1.19 -0.02
C VAL A 69 7.98 -1.06 1.40
N LEU A 70 7.46 -0.15 2.21
CA LEU A 70 7.92 0.05 3.59
C LEU A 70 7.56 -1.13 4.52
N LEU A 71 6.38 -1.74 4.35
CA LEU A 71 5.99 -2.93 5.10
C LEU A 71 6.87 -4.14 4.72
N CYS A 72 7.16 -4.33 3.44
CA CYS A 72 8.09 -5.36 2.96
C CYS A 72 9.51 -5.13 3.49
N ALA A 73 10.00 -3.89 3.48
CA ALA A 73 11.28 -3.54 4.07
C ALA A 73 11.32 -3.85 5.57
N THR A 74 10.25 -3.53 6.30
CA THR A 74 10.11 -3.83 7.74
C THR A 74 10.16 -5.33 8.00
N ILE A 75 9.50 -6.15 7.18
CA ILE A 75 9.58 -7.62 7.27
C ILE A 75 11.00 -8.11 6.99
N PHE A 76 11.64 -7.58 5.94
CA PHE A 76 13.01 -7.96 5.56
C PHE A 76 14.02 -7.65 6.68
N PHE A 77 13.97 -6.46 7.26
CA PHE A 77 14.85 -6.10 8.38
C PHE A 77 14.56 -6.93 9.63
N SER A 78 13.29 -7.17 9.96
CA SER A 78 12.91 -8.08 11.06
C SER A 78 13.47 -9.48 10.87
N TYR A 79 13.42 -10.00 9.63
CA TYR A 79 13.93 -11.32 9.29
C TYR A 79 15.45 -11.40 9.43
N LEU A 80 16.18 -10.36 9.02
CA LEU A 80 17.63 -10.29 9.22
C LEU A 80 18.01 -10.29 10.71
N ILE A 81 17.25 -9.57 11.54
CA ILE A 81 17.45 -9.58 13.01
C ILE A 81 17.25 -11.00 13.55
N LEU A 82 16.14 -11.66 13.20
CA LEU A 82 15.83 -13.04 13.63
C LEU A 82 16.87 -14.07 13.23
N LYS A 83 17.51 -13.91 12.07
CA LYS A 83 18.57 -14.81 11.60
C LYS A 83 19.87 -14.64 12.41
N GLY A 84 20.15 -13.43 12.90
CA GLY A 84 21.35 -13.13 13.68
C GLY A 84 21.19 -13.47 15.16
N ASP A 85 20.06 -13.08 15.76
CA ASP A 85 19.69 -13.37 17.15
C ASP A 85 18.18 -13.52 17.27
N PHE A 86 17.73 -14.46 18.10
CA PHE A 86 16.31 -14.65 18.32
C PHE A 86 15.70 -13.43 19.05
N SER A 87 14.80 -12.72 18.37
CA SER A 87 14.13 -11.51 18.87
C SER A 87 12.62 -11.66 18.81
N LEU A 88 11.95 -11.66 19.96
CA LEU A 88 10.48 -11.68 20.02
C LEU A 88 9.89 -10.41 19.38
N THR A 89 10.59 -9.29 19.54
CA THR A 89 10.17 -7.99 19.00
C THR A 89 10.07 -8.03 17.47
N ALA A 90 11.06 -8.63 16.80
CA ALA A 90 11.06 -8.79 15.35
C ALA A 90 9.90 -9.66 14.85
N ILE A 91 9.52 -10.71 15.59
CA ILE A 91 8.36 -11.57 15.24
C ILE A 91 7.06 -10.75 15.28
N PHE A 92 6.86 -9.95 16.32
CA PHE A 92 5.69 -9.07 16.42
C PHE A 92 5.64 -8.05 15.28
N GLN A 93 6.78 -7.45 14.92
CA GLN A 93 6.87 -6.51 13.80
C GLN A 93 6.45 -7.17 12.48
N ILE A 94 6.93 -8.39 12.20
CA ILE A 94 6.52 -9.16 11.01
C ILE A 94 5.01 -9.40 11.00
N LEU A 95 4.44 -9.88 12.11
CA LEU A 95 3.00 -10.18 12.20
C LEU A 95 2.14 -8.93 11.95
N ILE A 96 2.50 -7.81 12.57
CA ILE A 96 1.82 -6.52 12.36
C ILE A 96 1.95 -6.10 10.90
N SER A 97 3.15 -6.16 10.32
CA SER A 97 3.37 -5.77 8.92
C SER A 97 2.55 -6.61 7.95
N ILE A 98 2.45 -7.93 8.16
CA ILE A 98 1.60 -8.81 7.34
C ILE A 98 0.12 -8.39 7.45
N GLY A 99 -0.36 -8.09 8.66
CA GLY A 99 -1.72 -7.60 8.87
C GLY A 99 -2.01 -6.31 8.07
N PHE A 100 -1.08 -5.35 8.09
CA PHE A 100 -1.22 -4.11 7.31
C PHE A 100 -1.09 -4.31 5.81
N ILE A 101 -0.31 -5.29 5.33
CA ILE A 101 -0.25 -5.65 3.90
C ILE A 101 -1.63 -6.15 3.44
N ILE A 102 -2.23 -7.08 4.19
CA ILE A 102 -3.56 -7.62 3.87
C ILE A 102 -4.61 -6.50 3.85
N ALA A 103 -4.58 -5.62 4.85
CA ALA A 103 -5.49 -4.47 4.92
C ALA A 103 -5.30 -3.50 3.73
N THR A 104 -4.05 -3.22 3.36
CA THR A 104 -3.70 -2.35 2.22
C THR A 104 -4.20 -2.95 0.89
N LEU A 105 -3.99 -4.24 0.68
CA LEU A 105 -4.47 -4.94 -0.53
C LEU A 105 -6.00 -4.98 -0.58
N SER A 106 -6.67 -5.17 0.56
CA SER A 106 -8.13 -5.16 0.63
C SER A 106 -8.72 -3.81 0.21
N LEU A 107 -8.11 -2.69 0.62
CA LEU A 107 -8.51 -1.34 0.17
C LEU A 107 -8.29 -1.13 -1.33
N SER A 108 -7.24 -1.73 -1.90
CA SER A 108 -6.88 -1.56 -3.32
C SER A 108 -7.83 -2.26 -4.31
N SER A 109 -8.56 -3.27 -3.84
CA SER A 109 -9.14 -4.33 -4.68
C SER A 109 -10.30 -3.90 -5.60
N VAL A 110 -11.04 -2.82 -5.32
CA VAL A 110 -12.34 -2.61 -5.98
C VAL A 110 -12.48 -1.30 -6.78
N PRO A 111 -11.85 -0.16 -6.42
CA PRO A 111 -11.85 1.01 -7.30
C PRO A 111 -10.54 1.20 -8.08
N PHE A 112 -9.40 0.95 -7.47
CA PHE A 112 -8.12 1.49 -7.97
C PHE A 112 -7.46 0.59 -9.00
N ILE A 113 -7.34 -0.72 -8.69
CA ILE A 113 -6.83 -1.71 -9.63
C ILE A 113 -7.73 -1.81 -10.87
N GLY A 114 -9.05 -1.78 -10.68
CA GLY A 114 -10.00 -1.81 -11.79
C GLY A 114 -9.91 -0.56 -12.69
N THR A 115 -9.63 0.61 -12.14
CA THR A 115 -9.40 1.84 -12.94
C THR A 115 -8.11 1.73 -13.76
N LEU A 116 -7.05 1.17 -13.18
CA LEU A 116 -5.77 0.96 -13.86
C LEU A 116 -5.89 -0.04 -15.02
N ILE A 117 -6.61 -1.16 -14.80
CA ILE A 117 -6.92 -2.13 -15.87
C ILE A 117 -7.74 -1.47 -16.98
N MET A 118 -8.75 -0.66 -16.64
CA MET A 118 -9.55 0.02 -17.65
C MET A 118 -8.72 0.98 -18.50
N LEU A 119 -7.80 1.73 -17.89
CA LEU A 119 -6.88 2.61 -18.62
C LEU A 119 -6.01 1.83 -19.60
N ILE A 120 -5.44 0.70 -19.17
CA ILE A 120 -4.64 -0.17 -20.04
C ILE A 120 -5.46 -0.65 -21.25
N ILE A 121 -6.70 -1.10 -21.02
CA ILE A 121 -7.59 -1.56 -22.10
C ILE A 121 -7.89 -0.43 -23.10
N ILE A 122 -8.20 0.77 -22.61
CA ILE A 122 -8.47 1.93 -23.45
C ILE A 122 -7.23 2.31 -24.28
N THR A 123 -6.05 2.34 -23.67
CA THR A 123 -4.79 2.66 -24.38
C THR A 123 -4.47 1.64 -25.46
N ILE A 124 -4.64 0.33 -25.18
CA ILE A 124 -4.44 -0.74 -26.18
C ILE A 124 -5.42 -0.58 -27.34
N PHE A 125 -6.69 -0.31 -27.05
CA PHE A 125 -7.72 -0.14 -28.07
C PHE A 125 -7.44 1.07 -28.98
N ILE A 126 -7.02 2.20 -28.42
CA ILE A 126 -6.60 3.39 -29.18
C ILE A 126 -5.39 3.07 -30.07
N TYR A 127 -4.38 2.39 -29.52
CA TYR A 127 -3.18 2.00 -30.29
C TYR A 127 -3.55 1.14 -31.50
N PHE A 128 -4.43 0.16 -31.31
CA PHE A 128 -4.89 -0.71 -32.38
C PHE A 128 -5.63 0.05 -33.48
N ILE A 129 -6.54 0.97 -33.12
CA ILE A 129 -7.28 1.81 -34.08
C ILE A 129 -6.34 2.73 -34.87
N ILE A 130 -5.34 3.32 -34.22
CA ILE A 130 -4.37 4.21 -34.90
C ILE A 130 -3.50 3.42 -35.87
N ASN A 131 -3.14 2.18 -35.54
CA ASN A 131 -2.21 1.36 -36.32
C ASN A 131 -2.89 0.53 -37.43
N GLU A 132 -4.21 0.32 -37.37
CA GLU A 132 -5.00 -0.25 -38.48
C GLU A 132 -5.49 0.79 -39.50
N ARG A 133 -5.23 2.08 -39.26
CA ARG A 133 -5.43 3.17 -40.23
C ARG A 133 -4.18 3.46 -41.03
#